data_AF-A0A6N7B7A6-F1
#
_entry.id   AF-A0A6N7B7A6-F1
#
_cell.length_a   1.000
_cell.length_b   1.000
_cell.length_c   1.000
_cell.angle_alpha   90.00
_cell.angle_beta   90.00
_cell.angle_gamma   90.00
#
_symmetry.space_group_name_H-M   'P 1'
#
loop_
_entity.id
_entity.type
_entity.pdbx_description
1 polymer ?
#
loop_
_entity_poly.entity_id
_entity_poly.type
_entity_poly.pdbx_seq_one_letter_code
_entity_poly.pdbx_strand_id
1 'polypeptide(L)'
;SVYNGMGGKVPTEDEMKKFVYETLDSGKVIPGFGHAVLRKTDPRYTAQREFCLKHLPEDPLFKYVDLLYKVVPDILLEKGKAKNPWPNVDAQSGVIQWYYGVQEYEFYTVLFGIGRALGVCSNIIWSRALGYPLERPKSLTTKMLEDIAFGKK
;
A
#
# COMPACT_ATOMS: atom_id res chain seq x y z
N SER A 1 -5.79 10.22 -12.87
CA SER A 1 -4.92 10.20 -11.68
C SER A 1 -5.08 11.52 -10.92
N VAL A 2 -4.68 11.59 -9.65
CA VAL A 2 -4.71 12.85 -8.88
C VAL A 2 -3.85 13.94 -9.54
N TYR A 3 -2.73 13.53 -10.15
CA TYR A 3 -1.87 14.38 -10.98
C TYR A 3 -2.63 15.06 -12.14
N ASN A 4 -3.52 14.35 -12.83
CA ASN A 4 -4.37 14.96 -13.88
C ASN A 4 -5.43 15.91 -13.30
N GLY A 5 -5.90 15.65 -12.07
CA GLY A 5 -6.81 16.54 -11.34
C GLY A 5 -6.16 17.87 -10.92
N MET A 6 -4.83 17.92 -10.84
CA MET A 6 -4.03 19.12 -10.55
C MET A 6 -3.45 19.77 -11.81
N GLY A 7 -3.96 19.45 -13.00
CA GLY A 7 -3.58 20.10 -14.25
C GLY A 7 -2.15 19.78 -14.73
N GLY A 8 -1.59 18.63 -14.34
CA GLY A 8 -0.28 18.17 -14.82
C GLY A 8 0.91 18.97 -14.30
N LYS A 9 0.73 19.80 -13.27
CA LYS A 9 1.80 20.54 -12.60
C LYS A 9 2.17 19.86 -11.29
N VAL A 10 3.44 20.00 -10.89
CA VAL A 10 3.87 19.62 -9.55
C VAL A 10 3.26 20.64 -8.58
N PRO A 11 2.38 20.23 -7.65
CA PRO A 11 1.79 21.13 -6.69
C PRO A 11 2.83 21.63 -5.69
N THR A 12 2.58 22.80 -5.13
CA THR A 12 3.29 23.28 -3.94
C THR A 12 2.91 22.45 -2.71
N GLU A 13 3.72 22.55 -1.65
CA GLU A 13 3.44 21.84 -0.40
C GLU A 13 2.09 22.24 0.21
N ASP A 14 1.73 23.52 0.14
CA ASP A 14 0.46 24.03 0.66
C ASP A 14 -0.74 23.54 -0.16
N GLU A 15 -0.62 23.49 -1.48
CA GLU A 15 -1.65 22.91 -2.35
C GLU A 15 -1.82 21.41 -2.07
N MET A 16 -0.73 20.69 -1.82
CA MET A 16 -0.78 19.28 -1.44
C MET A 16 -1.44 19.08 -0.07
N LYS A 17 -1.08 19.90 0.94
CA LYS A 17 -1.72 19.87 2.26
C LYS A 17 -3.23 20.06 2.13
N LYS A 18 -3.64 21.11 1.41
CA LYS A 18 -5.04 21.41 1.15
C LYS A 18 -5.76 20.22 0.50
N PHE A 19 -5.17 19.64 -0.55
CA PHE A 19 -5.72 18.46 -1.22
C PHE A 19 -5.88 17.25 -0.28
N VAL A 20 -4.89 17.00 0.58
CA VAL A 20 -4.94 15.90 1.56
C VAL A 20 -6.03 16.14 2.60
N TYR A 21 -6.16 17.36 3.15
CA TYR A 21 -7.25 17.71 4.07
C TYR A 21 -8.62 17.51 3.40
N GLU A 22 -8.84 18.10 2.23
CA GLU A 22 -10.11 17.99 1.50
C GLU A 22 -10.47 16.52 1.20
N THR A 23 -9.48 15.72 0.81
CA THR A 23 -9.69 14.28 0.56
C THR A 23 -10.12 13.56 1.82
N LEU A 24 -9.42 13.78 2.94
CA LEU A 24 -9.73 13.13 4.22
C LEU A 24 -11.05 13.62 4.83
N ASP A 25 -11.37 14.91 4.68
CA ASP A 25 -12.63 15.51 5.14
C ASP A 25 -13.84 15.05 4.34
N SER A 26 -13.65 14.73 3.06
CA SER A 26 -14.67 14.07 2.22
C SER A 26 -14.92 12.61 2.58
N GLY A 27 -14.22 12.08 3.61
CA GLY A 27 -14.33 10.68 4.04
C GLY A 27 -13.57 9.69 3.16
N LYS A 28 -12.76 10.16 2.21
CA LYS A 28 -11.87 9.32 1.39
C LYS A 28 -10.56 9.05 2.13
N VAL A 29 -9.81 8.07 1.63
CA VAL A 29 -8.48 7.70 2.14
C VAL A 29 -7.40 8.09 1.14
N ILE A 30 -6.18 8.30 1.64
CA ILE A 30 -5.00 8.48 0.77
C ILE A 30 -4.46 7.08 0.42
N PRO A 31 -4.48 6.66 -0.87
CA PRO A 31 -4.00 5.33 -1.26
C PRO A 31 -2.53 5.12 -0.88
N GLY A 32 -2.22 3.93 -0.35
CA GLY A 32 -0.86 3.56 0.03
C GLY A 32 -0.42 4.03 1.42
N PHE A 33 -1.23 4.81 2.14
CA PHE A 33 -0.97 5.26 3.51
C PHE A 33 -1.99 4.68 4.51
N GLY A 34 -1.63 4.59 5.79
CA GLY A 34 -2.59 4.22 6.85
C GLY A 34 -2.69 2.71 7.16
N HIS A 35 -1.56 1.98 7.13
CA HIS A 35 -1.57 0.53 7.30
C HIS A 35 -1.76 0.08 8.76
N ALA A 36 -2.67 -0.87 9.03
CA ALA A 36 -2.98 -1.36 10.38
C ALA A 36 -1.79 -1.92 11.21
N VAL A 37 -0.66 -2.23 10.58
CA VAL A 37 0.47 -2.99 11.18
C VAL A 37 1.78 -2.21 11.19
N LEU A 38 2.06 -1.40 10.15
CA LEU A 38 3.36 -0.75 9.95
C LEU A 38 3.56 0.45 10.87
N ARG A 39 4.39 0.32 11.91
CA ARG A 39 4.67 1.42 12.85
C ARG A 39 5.65 2.49 12.34
N LYS A 40 6.28 2.23 11.20
CA LYS A 40 7.27 3.08 10.51
C LYS A 40 7.14 2.88 9.00
N THR A 41 7.77 3.75 8.22
CA THR A 41 7.89 3.62 6.77
C THR A 41 8.36 2.21 6.39
N ASP A 42 7.66 1.58 5.46
CA ASP A 42 8.02 0.27 4.93
C ASP A 42 9.42 0.33 4.30
N PRO A 43 10.37 -0.54 4.70
CA PRO A 43 11.71 -0.54 4.10
C PRO A 43 11.67 -0.77 2.57
N ARG A 44 10.64 -1.45 2.05
CA ARG A 44 10.46 -1.64 0.61
C ARG A 44 10.06 -0.35 -0.10
N TYR A 45 9.29 0.52 0.58
CA TYR A 45 9.01 1.87 0.09
C TYR A 45 10.30 2.68 0.05
N THR A 46 11.08 2.67 1.13
CA THR A 46 12.34 3.41 1.21
C THR A 46 13.31 3.02 0.10
N ALA A 47 13.51 1.72 -0.14
CA ALA A 47 14.40 1.24 -1.20
C ALA A 47 13.98 1.74 -2.60
N GLN A 48 12.68 1.75 -2.89
CA GLN A 48 12.17 2.28 -4.16
C GLN A 48 12.24 3.81 -4.24
N ARG A 49 12.09 4.50 -3.12
CA ARG A 49 12.28 5.96 -3.05
C ARG A 49 13.73 6.35 -3.32
N GLU A 50 14.69 5.65 -2.72
CA GLU A 50 16.13 5.84 -2.99
C GLU A 50 16.47 5.60 -4.45
N PHE A 51 15.88 4.57 -5.06
CA PHE A 51 16.00 4.32 -6.49
C PHE A 51 15.49 5.50 -7.32
N CYS A 52 14.30 6.05 -7.01
CA CYS A 52 13.77 7.21 -7.73
C CYS A 52 14.62 8.47 -7.53
N LEU A 53 15.10 8.75 -6.32
CA LEU A 53 15.99 9.87 -6.04
C LEU A 53 17.27 9.83 -6.89
N LYS A 54 17.78 8.62 -7.16
CA LYS A 54 19.00 8.42 -7.94
C LYS A 54 18.76 8.49 -9.45
N HIS A 55 17.65 7.96 -9.94
CA HIS A 55 17.46 7.67 -11.36
C HIS A 55 16.39 8.51 -12.06
N LEU A 56 15.39 9.01 -11.34
CA LEU A 56 14.31 9.83 -11.89
C LEU A 56 13.90 10.98 -10.94
N PRO A 57 14.84 11.78 -10.39
CA PRO A 57 14.52 12.84 -9.43
C PRO A 57 13.65 13.96 -10.04
N GLU A 58 13.77 14.17 -11.36
CA GLU A 58 13.07 15.25 -12.06
C GLU A 58 11.68 14.85 -12.59
N ASP A 59 11.29 13.57 -12.50
CA ASP A 59 9.97 13.11 -12.95
C ASP A 59 8.85 13.81 -12.15
N PRO A 60 7.90 14.49 -12.83
CA PRO A 60 6.75 15.11 -12.19
C PRO A 60 5.93 14.16 -11.31
N LEU A 61 5.75 12.90 -11.71
CA LEU A 61 5.00 11.90 -10.93
C LEU A 61 5.77 11.49 -9.68
N PHE A 62 7.10 11.35 -9.78
CA PHE A 62 7.91 11.10 -8.59
C PHE A 62 7.91 12.28 -7.63
N LYS A 63 8.05 13.51 -8.12
CA LYS A 63 7.96 14.72 -7.27
C LYS A 63 6.62 14.80 -6.54
N TYR A 64 5.53 14.43 -7.22
CA TYR A 64 4.21 14.34 -6.62
C TYR A 64 4.14 13.31 -5.48
N VAL A 65 4.66 12.09 -5.70
CA VAL A 65 4.68 11.03 -4.69
C VAL A 65 5.63 11.36 -3.53
N ASP A 66 6.78 11.99 -3.78
CA ASP A 66 7.70 12.44 -2.74
C ASP A 66 7.07 13.54 -1.86
N LEU A 67 6.28 14.43 -2.46
CA LEU A 67 5.55 15.46 -1.72
C LEU A 67 4.43 14.86 -0.85
N LEU A 68 3.70 13.86 -1.37
CA LEU A 68 2.74 13.10 -0.55
C LEU A 68 3.42 12.47 0.67
N TYR A 69 4.61 11.89 0.51
CA TYR A 69 5.36 11.31 1.61
C TYR A 69 5.74 12.33 2.70
N LYS A 70 6.05 13.56 2.31
CA LYS A 70 6.38 14.65 3.25
C LYS A 70 5.15 15.16 4.02
N VAL A 71 4.00 15.21 3.36
CA VAL A 71 2.81 15.91 3.87
C VAL A 71 1.83 14.98 4.60
N VAL A 72 1.56 13.80 4.03
CA VAL A 72 0.46 12.93 4.48
C VAL A 72 0.68 12.40 5.91
N PRO A 73 1.89 12.00 6.34
CA PRO A 73 2.05 11.41 7.66
C PRO A 73 1.63 12.33 8.81
N ASP A 74 2.03 13.60 8.76
CA ASP A 74 1.73 14.58 9.82
C ASP A 74 0.23 14.87 9.90
N ILE A 75 -0.44 15.02 8.74
CA ILE A 75 -1.90 15.25 8.68
C ILE A 75 -2.68 14.03 9.22
N LEU A 76 -2.22 12.82 8.91
CA LEU A 76 -2.85 11.59 9.41
C LEU A 76 -2.69 11.44 10.92
N LEU A 77 -1.57 11.88 11.49
CA LEU A 77 -1.34 11.93 12.93
C LEU A 77 -2.25 12.96 13.60
N GLU A 78 -2.34 14.17 13.04
CA GLU A 78 -3.18 15.25 13.56
C GLU A 78 -4.66 14.83 13.61
N LYS A 79 -5.17 14.17 12.56
CA LYS A 79 -6.56 13.69 12.52
C LYS A 79 -6.83 12.52 13.46
N GLY A 80 -5.81 11.85 14.00
CA GLY A 80 -5.93 10.78 15.00
C GLY A 80 -6.65 9.49 14.54
N LYS A 81 -7.12 9.42 13.29
CA LYS A 81 -7.84 8.25 12.75
C LYS A 81 -6.92 7.13 12.28
N ALA A 82 -5.69 7.47 11.87
CA ALA A 82 -4.72 6.48 11.40
C ALA A 82 -3.81 6.05 12.55
N LYS A 83 -3.87 4.77 12.94
CA LYS A 83 -2.97 4.21 13.96
C LYS A 83 -1.49 4.30 13.56
N ASN A 84 -1.23 4.30 12.26
CA ASN A 84 0.08 4.17 11.64
C ASN A 84 0.06 4.92 10.29
N PRO A 85 0.61 6.13 10.22
CA PRO A 85 0.41 7.05 9.10
C PRO A 85 1.39 6.81 7.92
N TRP A 86 2.12 5.69 7.92
CA TRP A 86 3.26 5.48 7.03
C TRP A 86 2.89 4.77 5.72
N PRO A 87 3.64 5.03 4.62
CA PRO A 87 3.37 4.40 3.35
C PRO A 87 3.92 2.97 3.27
N ASN A 88 3.35 2.19 2.34
CA ASN A 88 3.83 0.87 1.96
C ASN A 88 4.44 0.87 0.54
N VAL A 89 4.96 -0.28 0.11
CA VAL A 89 5.58 -0.45 -1.23
C VAL A 89 4.70 -0.03 -2.40
N ASP A 90 3.37 -0.19 -2.29
CA ASP A 90 2.43 0.08 -3.38
C ASP A 90 2.26 1.60 -3.63
N ALA A 91 2.62 2.43 -2.64
CA ALA A 91 2.63 3.89 -2.79
C ALA A 91 3.75 4.40 -3.73
N GLN A 92 4.78 3.59 -4.01
CA GLN A 92 5.96 4.00 -4.79
C GLN A 92 6.12 3.24 -6.11
N SER A 93 5.78 1.96 -6.12
CA SER A 93 6.12 1.03 -7.21
C SER A 93 5.54 1.42 -8.57
N GLY A 94 4.35 2.01 -8.57
CA GLY A 94 3.66 2.41 -9.81
C GLY A 94 4.38 3.52 -10.58
N VAL A 95 5.06 4.44 -9.89
CA VAL A 95 5.82 5.54 -10.53
C VAL A 95 7.00 4.99 -11.32
N ILE A 96 7.72 4.02 -10.75
CA ILE A 96 8.87 3.39 -11.41
C ILE A 96 8.42 2.68 -12.68
N GLN A 97 7.37 1.87 -12.60
CA GLN A 97 6.83 1.13 -13.75
C GLN A 97 6.38 2.08 -14.86
N TRP A 98 5.65 3.13 -14.49
CA TRP A 98 5.16 4.14 -15.42
C TRP A 98 6.29 4.87 -16.14
N TYR A 99 7.31 5.31 -15.39
CA TYR A 99 8.44 6.06 -15.92
C TYR A 99 9.22 5.27 -16.99
N TYR A 100 9.40 3.96 -16.77
CA TYR A 100 10.11 3.09 -17.73
C TYR A 100 9.20 2.48 -18.81
N GLY A 101 7.97 2.98 -18.96
CA GLY A 101 7.11 2.66 -20.10
C GLY A 101 6.14 1.49 -19.89
N VAL A 102 6.04 0.92 -18.69
CA VAL A 102 4.97 -0.02 -18.33
C VAL A 102 3.81 0.81 -17.79
N GLN A 103 2.89 1.21 -18.68
CA GLN A 103 1.81 2.15 -18.35
C GLN A 103 0.44 1.47 -18.24
N GLU A 104 0.37 0.18 -18.56
CA GLU A 104 -0.81 -0.65 -18.47
C GLU A 104 -1.04 -1.07 -17.02
N TYR A 105 -1.78 -0.27 -16.25
CA TYR A 105 -2.07 -0.54 -14.83
C TYR A 105 -2.63 -1.94 -14.57
N GLU A 106 -3.44 -2.47 -15.49
CA GLU A 106 -4.00 -3.83 -15.38
C GLU A 106 -2.91 -4.93 -15.41
N PHE A 107 -1.74 -4.63 -15.97
CA PHE A 107 -0.61 -5.55 -16.05
C PHE A 107 0.23 -5.57 -14.76
N TYR A 108 0.08 -4.58 -13.86
CA TYR A 108 0.93 -4.46 -12.67
C TYR A 108 0.80 -5.67 -11.73
N THR A 109 -0.38 -6.28 -11.66
CA THR A 109 -0.61 -7.49 -10.84
C THR A 109 0.14 -8.70 -11.41
N VAL A 110 0.39 -8.76 -12.72
CA VAL A 110 1.23 -9.82 -13.32
C VAL A 110 2.67 -9.72 -12.82
N LEU A 111 3.23 -8.51 -12.81
CA LEU A 111 4.59 -8.28 -12.28
C LEU A 111 4.68 -8.64 -10.79
N PHE A 112 3.65 -8.29 -10.01
CA PHE A 112 3.56 -8.69 -8.61
C PHE A 112 3.53 -10.22 -8.44
N GLY A 113 2.76 -10.92 -9.29
CA GLY A 113 2.70 -12.39 -9.31
C GLY A 113 4.05 -13.04 -9.56
N ILE A 114 4.82 -12.52 -10.53
CA ILE A 114 6.18 -13.00 -10.83
C ILE A 114 7.09 -12.85 -9.62
N GLY A 115 7.11 -11.67 -8.99
CA GLY A 115 7.92 -11.44 -7.78
C GLY A 115 7.49 -12.33 -6.61
N ARG A 116 6.18 -12.57 -6.45
CA ARG A 116 5.63 -13.40 -5.39
C ARG A 116 5.93 -14.89 -5.58
N ALA A 117 6.04 -15.36 -6.82
CA ALA A 117 6.32 -16.76 -7.13
C ALA A 117 7.60 -17.26 -6.46
N LEU A 118 8.65 -16.44 -6.38
CA LEU A 118 9.91 -16.80 -5.74
C LEU A 118 9.72 -17.24 -4.28
N GLY A 119 8.98 -16.47 -3.48
CA GLY A 119 8.73 -16.77 -2.07
C GLY A 119 7.75 -17.94 -1.89
N VAL A 120 6.67 -17.97 -2.67
CA VAL A 120 5.63 -19.00 -2.57
C VAL A 120 6.18 -20.36 -2.98
N CYS A 121 6.88 -20.46 -4.12
CA CYS A 121 7.47 -21.70 -4.59
C CYS A 121 8.55 -22.21 -3.63
N SER A 122 9.40 -21.32 -3.09
CA SER A 122 10.40 -21.69 -2.07
C SER A 122 9.73 -22.30 -0.83
N ASN A 123 8.65 -21.68 -0.35
CA ASN A 123 7.93 -22.19 0.81
C ASN A 123 7.20 -23.52 0.51
N ILE A 124 6.68 -23.71 -0.71
CA ILE A 124 6.06 -24.98 -1.13
C ILE A 124 7.07 -26.12 -1.10
N ILE A 125 8.29 -25.90 -1.61
CA ILE A 125 9.37 -26.90 -1.57
C ILE A 125 9.64 -27.33 -0.12
N TRP A 126 9.82 -26.37 0.78
CA TRP A 126 10.04 -26.66 2.21
C TRP A 126 8.85 -27.34 2.88
N SER A 127 7.63 -26.95 2.53
CA SER A 127 6.42 -27.57 3.06
C SER A 127 6.33 -29.06 2.70
N ARG A 128 6.87 -29.46 1.53
CA ARG A 128 6.97 -30.87 1.14
C ARG A 128 8.13 -31.57 1.82
N ALA A 129 9.29 -30.93 1.89
CA ALA A 129 10.47 -31.47 2.58
C ALA A 129 10.20 -31.74 4.07
N LEU A 130 9.43 -30.87 4.73
CA LEU A 130 9.04 -31.00 6.14
C LEU A 130 7.80 -31.88 6.36
N GLY A 131 7.17 -32.39 5.29
CA GLY A 131 6.01 -33.26 5.39
C GLY A 131 4.76 -32.60 5.99
N TYR A 132 4.55 -31.29 5.77
CA TYR A 132 3.37 -30.61 6.32
C TYR A 132 2.07 -31.25 5.80
N PRO A 133 1.10 -31.53 6.70
CA PRO A 133 -0.16 -32.17 6.35
C PRO A 133 -1.09 -31.20 5.59
N LEU A 134 -2.21 -31.73 5.11
CA LEU A 134 -3.27 -30.94 4.48
C LEU A 134 -3.82 -29.89 5.45
N GLU A 135 -3.86 -28.63 5.03
CA GLU A 135 -4.56 -27.57 5.75
C GLU A 135 -6.08 -27.81 5.67
N ARG A 136 -6.72 -28.07 6.81
CA ARG A 136 -8.16 -28.38 6.89
C ARG A 136 -8.83 -27.64 8.06
N PRO A 137 -9.03 -26.32 7.96
CA PRO A 137 -9.74 -25.56 8.99
C PRO A 137 -11.20 -25.98 9.07
N LYS A 138 -11.79 -25.89 10.27
CA LYS A 138 -13.23 -26.13 10.47
C LYS A 138 -13.99 -24.82 10.28
N SER A 139 -14.95 -24.82 9.36
CA SER A 139 -15.92 -23.73 9.21
C SER A 139 -17.07 -23.91 10.19
N LEU A 140 -17.52 -22.82 10.81
CA LEU A 140 -18.66 -22.78 11.73
C LEU A 140 -19.66 -21.75 11.24
N THR A 141 -20.95 -22.02 11.41
CA THR A 141 -22.01 -21.03 11.14
C THR A 141 -22.23 -20.16 12.37
N THR A 142 -22.87 -18.99 12.19
CA THR A 142 -23.24 -18.12 13.32
C THR A 142 -24.04 -18.86 14.38
N LYS A 143 -25.01 -19.70 13.96
CA LYS A 143 -25.80 -20.52 14.89
C LYS A 143 -24.94 -21.47 15.72
N MET A 144 -23.94 -22.12 15.10
CA MET A 144 -23.02 -22.98 15.84
C MET A 144 -22.20 -22.18 16.87
N LEU A 145 -21.81 -20.95 16.53
CA LEU A 145 -21.10 -20.06 17.46
C LEU A 145 -22.02 -19.60 18.60
N GLU A 146 -23.28 -19.27 18.32
CA GLU A 146 -24.29 -18.92 19.33
C GLU A 146 -24.56 -20.09 20.29
N ASP A 147 -24.73 -21.30 19.76
CA ASP A 147 -24.91 -22.51 20.55
C ASP A 147 -23.69 -22.79 21.46
N ILE A 148 -22.48 -22.49 20.99
CA ILE A 148 -21.23 -22.61 21.78
C ILE A 148 -21.17 -21.53 22.88
N ALA A 149 -21.52 -20.28 22.56
CA ALA A 149 -21.37 -19.15 23.47
C ALA A 149 -22.47 -19.06 24.54
N PHE A 150 -23.71 -19.37 24.17
CA PHE A 150 -24.88 -19.20 25.02
C PHE A 150 -25.53 -20.51 25.46
N GLY A 151 -24.97 -21.65 25.02
CA GLY A 151 -25.61 -22.96 25.15
C GLY A 151 -26.69 -23.17 24.10
N LYS A 152 -27.02 -24.43 23.80
CA LYS A 152 -28.17 -24.75 22.96
C LYS A 152 -29.44 -24.31 23.68
N LYS A 153 -30.24 -23.45 23.05
CA LYS A 153 -31.64 -23.24 23.43
C LYS A 153 -32.45 -24.51 23.20
#